data_AF-A0A0D2MSL8-F1
#
_entry.id   AF-A0A0D2MSL8-F1
#
_cell.length_a   1.000
_cell.length_b   1.000
_cell.length_c   1.000
_cell.angle_alpha   90.00
_cell.angle_beta   90.00
_cell.angle_gamma   90.00
#
_symmetry.space_group_name_H-M   'P 1'
#
loop_
_entity.id
_entity.type
_entity.pdbx_description
1 polymer ?
#
loop_
_entity_poly.entity_id
_entity_poly.type
_entity_poly.pdbx_seq_one_letter_code
_entity_poly.pdbx_strand_id
1 'polypeptide(L)'
;MESYEVELDGKTYQVKPIRNLNGHSIGPYRIHAGKSVPIVRGGEATKMEEGEFFAIETFGSTGKGYVHEDLECSHYMKNYDVGHVPLRLPAAKKLLATIDRHFGTLAFCRRYLDRLGESKYLMALKNLCDAGVVDPYPPLCDTRGSYVAQYEHTIYLGATKKEVISRGDDY
;
A
#
# COMPACT_ATOMS: atom_id res chain seq x y z
N MET A 1 -11.47 -8.30 16.16
CA MET A 1 -11.34 -6.83 16.30
C MET A 1 -12.56 -6.25 17.00
N GLU A 2 -13.79 -6.49 16.51
CA GLU A 2 -15.03 -5.89 17.05
C GLU A 2 -15.44 -6.38 18.46
N SER A 3 -14.73 -7.35 19.04
CA SER A 3 -14.91 -7.78 20.43
C SER A 3 -14.25 -6.85 21.46
N TYR A 4 -13.54 -5.81 21.01
CA TYR A 4 -12.78 -4.90 21.85
C TYR A 4 -13.41 -3.51 21.91
N GLU A 5 -13.32 -2.90 23.09
CA GLU A 5 -13.68 -1.50 23.34
C GLU A 5 -12.48 -0.76 23.94
N VAL A 6 -12.39 0.55 23.67
CA VAL A 6 -11.36 1.43 24.23
C VAL A 6 -12.01 2.72 24.73
N GLU A 7 -11.55 3.25 25.86
CA GLU A 7 -11.93 4.57 26.35
C GLU A 7 -10.81 5.57 26.07
N LEU A 8 -11.12 6.64 25.34
CA LEU A 8 -10.20 7.73 25.04
C LEU A 8 -10.90 9.05 25.34
N ASP A 9 -10.26 9.92 26.12
CA ASP A 9 -10.77 11.23 26.49
C ASP A 9 -12.20 11.20 27.08
N GLY A 10 -12.50 10.18 27.89
CA GLY A 10 -13.81 10.00 28.53
C GLY A 10 -14.92 9.49 27.60
N LYS A 11 -14.57 9.00 26.41
CA LYS A 11 -15.50 8.40 25.46
C LYS A 11 -15.10 6.97 25.11
N THR A 12 -16.05 6.04 25.25
CA THR A 12 -15.88 4.65 24.86
C THR A 12 -16.17 4.44 23.38
N TYR A 13 -15.34 3.62 22.73
CA TYR A 13 -15.45 3.24 21.32
C TYR A 13 -15.34 1.73 21.19
N GLN A 14 -16.29 1.10 20.49
CA GLN A 14 -16.04 -0.23 19.92
C GLN A 14 -15.06 -0.10 18.76
N VAL A 15 -13.99 -0.90 18.75
CA VAL A 15 -12.97 -0.86 17.70
C VAL A 15 -13.54 -1.39 16.39
N LYS A 16 -13.44 -0.60 15.32
CA LYS A 16 -13.94 -0.96 13.98
C LYS A 16 -12.80 -1.30 13.03
N PRO A 17 -12.90 -2.40 12.26
CA PRO A 17 -11.99 -2.61 11.13
C PRO A 17 -12.20 -1.54 10.06
N ILE A 18 -11.11 -1.06 9.45
CA ILE A 18 -11.19 -0.19 8.27
C ILE A 18 -11.54 -1.03 7.05
N ARG A 19 -12.82 -1.03 6.67
CA ARG A 19 -13.39 -2.02 5.74
C ARG A 19 -12.91 -1.93 4.29
N ASN A 20 -12.28 -0.82 3.89
CA ASN A 20 -11.70 -0.61 2.57
C ASN A 20 -10.15 -0.61 2.58
N LEU A 21 -9.55 -1.16 3.64
CA LEU A 21 -8.16 -1.59 3.66
C LEU A 21 -8.09 -3.11 3.78
N ASN A 22 -7.04 -3.68 3.23
CA ASN A 22 -6.91 -5.12 3.03
C ASN A 22 -5.44 -5.50 3.15
N GLY A 23 -5.16 -6.71 3.63
CA GLY A 23 -3.90 -7.36 3.29
C GLY A 23 -3.87 -7.78 1.83
N HIS A 24 -2.76 -8.34 1.37
CA HIS A 24 -2.58 -8.64 -0.05
C HIS A 24 -1.55 -9.73 -0.31
N SER A 25 -1.67 -10.40 -1.46
CA SER A 25 -0.60 -11.26 -1.97
C SER A 25 0.61 -10.42 -2.40
N ILE A 26 1.80 -10.99 -2.27
CA ILE A 26 3.08 -10.38 -2.65
C ILE A 26 3.75 -11.24 -3.73
N GLY A 27 4.33 -10.59 -4.74
CA GLY A 27 5.09 -11.24 -5.81
C GLY A 27 6.46 -10.59 -6.02
N PRO A 28 7.32 -11.20 -6.85
CA PRO A 28 8.64 -10.65 -7.17
C PRO A 28 8.52 -9.23 -7.73
N TYR A 29 9.10 -8.25 -7.02
CA TYR A 29 9.04 -6.82 -7.36
C TYR A 29 7.61 -6.26 -7.52
N ARG A 30 6.60 -6.92 -6.92
CA ARG A 30 5.18 -6.54 -6.99
C ARG A 30 4.58 -6.62 -5.59
N ILE A 31 4.50 -5.49 -4.90
CA ILE A 31 3.98 -5.45 -3.52
C ILE A 31 2.52 -5.91 -3.48
N HIS A 32 1.69 -5.49 -4.43
CA HIS A 32 0.30 -5.95 -4.59
C HIS A 32 0.16 -6.91 -5.79
N ALA A 33 0.23 -8.23 -5.54
CA ALA A 33 0.24 -9.26 -6.59
C ALA A 33 -1.15 -9.70 -7.09
N GLY A 34 -2.23 -9.05 -6.63
CA GLY A 34 -3.57 -9.18 -7.24
C GLY A 34 -4.64 -9.81 -6.34
N LYS A 35 -4.28 -10.60 -5.32
CA LYS A 35 -5.24 -11.07 -4.31
C LYS A 35 -5.29 -10.12 -3.12
N SER A 36 -6.48 -9.78 -2.67
CA SER A 36 -6.74 -8.98 -1.47
C SER A 36 -7.27 -9.84 -0.33
N VAL A 37 -6.81 -9.57 0.90
CA VAL A 37 -7.23 -10.26 2.13
C VAL A 37 -8.14 -9.30 2.92
N PRO A 38 -9.48 -9.47 2.86
CA PRO A 38 -10.41 -8.60 3.55
C PRO A 38 -10.37 -8.78 5.07
N ILE A 39 -10.52 -7.66 5.79
CA ILE A 39 -10.58 -7.63 7.26
C ILE A 39 -12.03 -7.51 7.79
N VAL A 40 -13.01 -7.67 6.90
CA VAL A 40 -14.44 -7.71 7.18
C VAL A 40 -15.10 -8.86 6.41
N ARG A 41 -16.26 -9.31 6.89
CA ARG A 41 -17.07 -10.34 6.21
C ARG A 41 -17.63 -9.83 4.86
N GLY A 42 -17.94 -10.76 3.95
CA GLY A 42 -18.59 -10.47 2.67
C GLY A 42 -17.65 -10.22 1.49
N GLY A 43 -16.36 -10.51 1.65
CA GLY A 43 -15.39 -10.51 0.54
C GLY A 43 -15.55 -11.71 -0.40
N GLU A 44 -14.66 -11.78 -1.38
CA GLU A 44 -14.61 -12.88 -2.35
C GLU A 44 -14.32 -14.23 -1.70
N ALA A 45 -14.75 -15.31 -2.37
CA ALA A 45 -14.44 -16.69 -1.97
C ALA A 45 -13.13 -17.22 -2.62
N THR A 46 -12.29 -16.32 -3.14
CA THR A 46 -10.99 -16.63 -3.74
C THR A 46 -10.09 -17.33 -2.71
N LYS A 47 -9.43 -18.41 -3.11
CA LYS A 47 -8.59 -19.22 -2.22
C LYS A 47 -7.13 -18.76 -2.27
N MET A 48 -6.47 -18.82 -1.11
CA MET A 48 -5.00 -18.77 -1.05
C MET A 48 -4.43 -20.08 -1.59
N GLU A 49 -3.28 -19.99 -2.26
CA GLU A 49 -2.63 -21.10 -2.96
C GLU A 49 -1.23 -21.38 -2.38
N GLU A 50 -0.76 -22.61 -2.57
CA GLU A 50 0.60 -23.01 -2.20
C GLU A 50 1.63 -22.18 -2.98
N GLY A 51 2.70 -21.77 -2.30
CA GLY A 51 3.79 -20.98 -2.86
C GLY A 51 3.57 -19.46 -2.79
N GLU A 52 2.39 -18.99 -2.39
CA GLU A 52 2.09 -17.57 -2.29
C GLU A 52 2.68 -16.93 -1.02
N PHE A 53 3.06 -15.66 -1.16
CA PHE A 53 3.37 -14.76 -0.04
C PHE A 53 2.19 -13.84 0.19
N PHE A 54 1.89 -13.55 1.45
CA PHE A 54 0.84 -12.59 1.83
C PHE A 54 1.33 -11.61 2.89
N ALA A 55 1.05 -10.34 2.69
CA ALA A 55 0.90 -9.35 3.74
C ALA A 55 -0.44 -9.60 4.46
N ILE A 56 -0.37 -9.96 5.74
CA ILE A 56 -1.53 -10.05 6.61
C ILE A 56 -1.50 -8.86 7.54
N GLU A 57 -2.24 -7.83 7.16
CA GLU A 57 -2.37 -6.57 7.89
C GLU A 57 -3.83 -6.30 8.28
N THR A 58 -4.00 -5.68 9.44
CA THR A 58 -5.33 -5.26 9.91
C THR A 58 -5.26 -3.85 10.46
N PHE A 59 -6.35 -3.11 10.29
CA PHE A 59 -6.45 -1.71 10.68
C PHE A 59 -7.66 -1.50 11.57
N GLY A 60 -7.43 -1.14 12.83
CA GLY A 60 -8.49 -0.79 13.78
C GLY A 60 -8.65 0.71 13.89
N SER A 61 -9.90 1.19 13.93
CA SER A 61 -10.25 2.61 13.98
C SER A 61 -11.31 2.90 15.04
N THR A 62 -11.20 4.06 15.68
CA THR A 62 -12.27 4.66 16.50
C THR A 62 -13.26 5.52 15.68
N GLY A 63 -13.01 5.69 14.39
CA GLY A 63 -13.77 6.53 13.47
C GLY A 63 -14.90 5.82 12.74
N LYS A 64 -15.00 6.07 11.44
CA LYS A 64 -16.01 5.46 10.55
C LYS A 64 -15.61 4.06 10.08
N GLY A 65 -14.37 3.64 10.32
CA GLY A 65 -13.83 2.38 9.80
C GLY A 65 -13.81 2.38 8.27
N TYR A 66 -13.48 3.53 7.67
CA TYR A 66 -13.38 3.71 6.23
C TYR A 66 -12.44 4.86 5.91
N VAL A 67 -11.44 4.62 5.06
CA VAL A 67 -10.46 5.63 4.67
C VAL A 67 -10.84 6.30 3.36
N HIS A 68 -10.40 7.55 3.22
CA HIS A 68 -10.43 8.32 1.98
C HIS A 68 -9.03 8.91 1.75
N GLU A 69 -8.74 9.27 0.52
CA GLU A 69 -7.51 9.98 0.19
C GLU A 69 -7.56 11.39 0.81
N ASP A 70 -6.50 11.78 1.50
CA ASP A 70 -6.33 13.12 2.06
C ASP A 70 -4.83 13.49 2.08
N LEU A 71 -4.54 14.77 2.33
CA LEU A 71 -3.18 15.32 2.45
C LEU A 71 -2.34 15.21 1.16
N GLU A 72 -1.07 15.59 1.25
CA GLU A 72 -0.16 15.60 0.10
C GLU A 72 0.38 14.20 -0.23
N CYS A 73 0.20 13.77 -1.48
CA CYS A 73 0.70 12.50 -1.99
C CYS A 73 2.24 12.43 -1.95
N SER A 74 2.75 11.35 -1.36
CA SER A 74 4.19 11.11 -1.22
C SER A 74 4.67 9.80 -1.82
N HIS A 75 3.80 8.79 -1.93
CA HIS A 75 4.12 7.46 -2.45
C HIS A 75 3.67 7.33 -3.90
N TYR A 76 4.49 6.65 -4.69
CA TYR A 76 4.29 6.44 -6.12
C TYR A 76 4.82 5.06 -6.48
N MET A 77 4.23 4.40 -7.46
CA MET A 77 4.74 3.12 -7.95
C MET A 77 4.50 3.01 -9.44
N LYS A 78 5.46 2.46 -10.19
CA LYS A 78 5.23 2.18 -11.60
C LYS A 78 4.15 1.09 -11.70
N ASN A 79 3.19 1.29 -12.59
CA ASN A 79 2.17 0.28 -12.83
C ASN A 79 2.85 -1.00 -13.35
N TYR A 80 2.63 -2.13 -12.68
CA TYR A 80 3.35 -3.38 -12.97
C TYR A 80 3.04 -3.93 -14.37
N ASP A 81 1.79 -3.76 -14.82
CA ASP A 81 1.29 -4.35 -16.06
C ASP A 81 1.45 -3.39 -17.25
N VAL A 82 1.96 -2.16 -17.03
CA VAL A 82 2.15 -1.17 -18.11
C VAL A 82 3.38 -1.49 -18.95
N GLY A 83 3.16 -1.62 -20.27
CA GLY A 83 4.22 -1.73 -21.26
C GLY A 83 4.89 -0.39 -21.58
N HIS A 84 5.49 -0.31 -22.77
CA HIS A 84 6.07 0.94 -23.25
C HIS A 84 4.97 1.98 -23.57
N VAL A 85 5.06 3.15 -22.95
CA VAL A 85 4.18 4.30 -23.23
C VAL A 85 4.99 5.43 -23.89
N PRO A 86 4.62 5.91 -25.09
CA PRO A 86 5.36 6.97 -25.77
C PRO A 86 5.13 8.33 -25.11
N LEU A 87 6.05 8.72 -24.22
CA LEU A 87 6.04 10.04 -23.59
C LEU A 87 6.51 11.12 -24.58
N ARG A 88 5.90 12.31 -24.54
CA ARG A 88 6.34 13.46 -25.36
C ARG A 88 7.32 14.36 -24.61
N LEU A 89 7.13 14.53 -23.30
CA LEU A 89 7.91 15.44 -22.48
C LEU A 89 9.32 14.85 -22.19
N PRO A 90 10.42 15.52 -22.58
CA PRO A 90 11.77 15.01 -22.33
C PRO A 90 12.08 14.80 -20.83
N ALA A 91 11.58 15.71 -19.98
CA ALA A 91 11.73 15.59 -18.53
C ALA A 91 11.03 14.34 -17.96
N ALA A 92 9.85 13.97 -18.48
CA ALA A 92 9.15 12.75 -18.08
C ALA A 92 9.90 11.49 -18.53
N LYS A 93 10.46 11.48 -19.74
CA LYS A 93 11.32 10.38 -20.22
C LYS A 93 12.54 10.18 -19.31
N LYS A 94 13.22 11.28 -18.98
CA LYS A 94 14.39 11.26 -18.10
C LYS A 94 14.01 10.70 -16.72
N LEU A 95 12.93 11.22 -16.13
CA LEU A 95 12.46 10.76 -14.82
C LEU A 95 12.04 9.29 -14.84
N LEU A 96 11.33 8.83 -15.88
CA LEU A 96 10.97 7.42 -16.03
C LEU A 96 12.21 6.53 -16.13
N ALA A 97 13.26 6.95 -16.85
CA ALA A 97 14.51 6.21 -16.89
C ALA A 97 15.20 6.11 -15.52
N THR A 98 15.13 7.18 -14.70
CA THR A 98 15.58 7.14 -13.31
C THR A 98 14.75 6.17 -12.49
N ILE A 99 13.41 6.19 -12.61
CA ILE A 99 12.51 5.28 -11.90
C ILE A 99 12.79 3.82 -12.29
N ASP A 100 12.89 3.52 -13.57
CA ASP A 100 13.17 2.17 -14.09
C ASP A 100 14.52 1.65 -13.60
N ARG A 101 15.55 2.50 -13.57
CA ARG A 101 16.89 2.12 -13.13
C ARG A 101 16.97 1.85 -11.62
N HIS A 102 16.26 2.62 -10.81
CA HIS A 102 16.45 2.62 -9.35
C HIS A 102 15.36 1.87 -8.58
N PHE A 103 14.14 1.79 -9.12
CA PHE A 103 12.99 1.19 -8.43
C PHE A 103 12.31 0.10 -9.26
N GLY A 104 12.33 0.22 -10.60
CA GLY A 104 11.57 -0.67 -11.48
C GLY A 104 10.08 -0.56 -11.16
N THR A 105 9.49 -1.66 -10.67
CA THR A 105 8.09 -1.73 -10.23
C THR A 105 7.92 -1.62 -8.70
N LEU A 106 9.00 -1.44 -7.95
CA LEU A 106 8.91 -1.16 -6.51
C LEU A 106 8.37 0.26 -6.26
N ALA A 107 7.64 0.44 -5.17
CA ALA A 107 7.18 1.75 -4.74
C ALA A 107 8.37 2.66 -4.36
N PHE A 108 8.21 3.95 -4.59
CA PHE A 108 9.17 4.99 -4.25
C PHE A 108 8.45 6.21 -3.67
N CYS A 109 9.23 7.16 -3.15
CA CYS A 109 8.70 8.43 -2.68
C CYS A 109 9.54 9.61 -3.17
N ARG A 110 8.99 10.83 -3.10
CA ARG A 110 9.66 12.07 -3.53
C ARG A 110 11.07 12.22 -2.92
N ARG A 111 11.22 11.94 -1.63
CA ARG A 111 12.51 11.98 -0.93
C ARG A 111 13.59 11.06 -1.53
N TYR A 112 13.19 9.95 -2.14
CA TYR A 112 14.15 9.05 -2.80
C TYR A 112 14.63 9.64 -4.12
N LEU A 113 13.76 10.31 -4.88
CA LEU A 113 14.16 11.07 -6.06
C LEU A 113 15.10 12.22 -5.69
N ASP A 114 14.78 12.95 -4.62
CA ASP A 114 15.64 14.03 -4.11
C ASP A 114 17.05 13.51 -3.77
N ARG A 115 17.14 12.35 -3.12
CA ARG A 115 18.42 11.70 -2.76
C ARG A 115 19.23 11.27 -3.99
N LEU A 116 18.56 10.94 -5.09
CA LEU A 116 19.22 10.63 -6.38
C LEU A 116 19.67 11.89 -7.14
N GLY A 117 19.39 13.08 -6.61
CA GLY A 117 19.74 14.36 -7.22
C GLY A 117 18.75 14.83 -8.28
N GLU A 118 17.58 14.18 -8.41
CA GLU A 118 16.51 14.71 -9.23
C GLU A 118 15.96 15.99 -8.60
N SER A 119 15.69 16.99 -9.43
CA SER A 119 15.12 18.27 -9.00
C SER A 119 14.13 18.78 -10.04
N LYS A 120 13.20 19.64 -9.61
CA LYS A 120 12.12 20.19 -10.47
C LYS A 120 11.31 19.10 -11.22
N TYR A 121 11.23 17.89 -10.65
CA TYR A 121 10.63 16.73 -11.30
C TYR A 121 9.11 16.63 -11.11
N LEU A 122 8.48 17.46 -10.27
CA LEU A 122 7.06 17.31 -9.92
C LEU A 122 6.12 17.33 -11.14
N MET A 123 6.39 18.19 -12.13
CA MET A 123 5.60 18.22 -13.37
C MET A 123 5.83 16.97 -14.23
N ALA A 124 7.06 16.47 -14.28
CA ALA A 124 7.39 15.23 -14.97
C ALA A 124 6.71 14.03 -14.28
N LEU A 125 6.71 13.99 -12.95
CA LEU A 125 6.04 12.96 -12.17
C LEU A 125 4.53 12.99 -12.39
N LYS A 126 3.90 14.18 -12.36
CA LYS A 126 2.48 14.33 -12.70
C LYS A 126 2.19 13.83 -14.11
N ASN A 127 3.05 14.12 -15.09
CA ASN A 127 2.87 13.63 -16.45
C ASN A 127 2.94 12.10 -16.54
N LEU A 128 3.78 11.44 -15.74
CA LEU A 128 3.81 9.98 -15.66
C LEU A 128 2.54 9.41 -15.03
N CYS A 129 1.98 10.09 -14.02
CA CYS A 129 0.70 9.73 -13.42
C CYS A 129 -0.47 9.89 -14.39
N ASP A 130 -0.57 11.05 -15.04
CA ASP A 130 -1.62 11.33 -16.03
C ASP A 130 -1.57 10.34 -17.22
N ALA A 131 -0.38 9.81 -17.53
CA ALA A 131 -0.17 8.81 -18.58
C ALA A 131 -0.41 7.36 -18.12
N GLY A 132 -0.75 7.11 -16.85
CA GLY A 132 -0.96 5.77 -16.29
C GLY A 132 0.30 4.92 -16.19
N VAL A 133 1.49 5.55 -16.27
CA VAL A 133 2.78 4.84 -16.14
C VAL A 133 3.14 4.67 -14.66
N VAL A 134 2.78 5.64 -13.84
CA VAL A 134 3.06 5.68 -12.40
C VAL A 134 1.78 5.97 -11.65
N ASP A 135 1.39 5.09 -10.73
CA ASP A 135 0.22 5.29 -9.90
C ASP A 135 0.60 6.07 -8.63
N PRO A 136 -0.12 7.17 -8.29
CA PRO A 136 0.04 7.86 -7.01
C PRO A 136 -0.69 7.09 -5.90
N TYR A 137 -0.09 7.04 -4.72
CA TYR A 137 -0.67 6.45 -3.50
C TYR A 137 -0.70 7.53 -2.41
N PRO A 138 -1.75 8.37 -2.38
CA PRO A 138 -1.89 9.39 -1.35
C PRO A 138 -2.15 8.77 0.04
N PRO A 139 -1.93 9.53 1.12
CA PRO A 139 -2.31 9.10 2.46
C PRO A 139 -3.79 8.71 2.53
N LEU A 140 -4.07 7.61 3.23
CA LEU A 140 -5.42 7.08 3.44
C LEU A 140 -5.85 7.35 4.88
N CYS A 141 -6.82 8.24 5.06
CA CYS A 141 -7.22 8.77 6.37
C CYS A 141 -8.68 8.39 6.69
N ASP A 142 -8.95 7.98 7.93
CA ASP A 142 -10.33 7.97 8.48
C ASP A 142 -10.71 9.41 8.90
N THR A 143 -11.89 9.61 9.48
CA THR A 143 -12.39 10.92 9.89
C THR A 143 -11.45 11.64 10.85
N ARG A 144 -11.28 12.95 10.63
CA ARG A 144 -10.49 13.82 11.52
C ARG A 144 -10.87 13.63 12.99
N GLY A 145 -9.86 13.46 13.84
CA GLY A 145 -10.01 13.22 15.27
C GLY A 145 -10.25 11.75 15.66
N SER A 146 -10.31 10.83 14.69
CA SER A 146 -10.23 9.40 14.98
C SER A 146 -8.78 8.94 15.17
N TYR A 147 -8.65 7.77 15.80
CA TYR A 147 -7.37 7.10 16.04
C TYR A 147 -7.38 5.78 15.27
N VAL A 148 -6.26 5.48 14.60
CA VAL A 148 -6.06 4.26 13.82
C VAL A 148 -4.80 3.53 14.30
N ALA A 149 -4.89 2.21 14.42
CA ALA A 149 -3.75 1.34 14.69
C ALA A 149 -3.65 0.24 13.63
N GLN A 150 -2.43 -0.19 13.32
CA GLN A 150 -2.12 -1.25 12.35
C GLN A 150 -1.10 -2.22 12.95
N TYR A 151 -1.24 -3.50 12.62
CA TYR A 151 -0.19 -4.51 12.73
C TYR A 151 -0.16 -5.33 11.45
N GLU A 152 1.02 -5.81 11.09
CA GLU A 152 1.26 -6.56 9.85
C GLU A 152 2.34 -7.63 10.04
N HIS A 153 2.15 -8.79 9.41
CA HIS A 153 3.25 -9.70 9.08
C HIS A 153 3.18 -10.17 7.64
N THR A 154 4.35 -10.54 7.11
CA THR A 154 4.43 -11.35 5.91
C THR A 154 4.39 -12.84 6.29
N ILE A 155 3.57 -13.60 5.57
CA ILE A 155 3.54 -15.06 5.66
C ILE A 155 3.91 -15.69 4.31
N TYR A 156 4.52 -16.87 4.38
CA TYR A 156 4.74 -17.76 3.24
C TYR A 156 3.89 -19.02 3.42
N LEU A 157 3.16 -19.41 2.36
CA LEU A 157 2.37 -20.64 2.32
C LEU A 157 3.15 -21.75 1.62
N GLY A 158 4.07 -22.40 2.34
CA GLY A 158 4.83 -23.52 1.80
C GLY A 158 4.01 -24.82 1.71
N ALA A 159 4.47 -25.75 0.87
CA ALA A 159 3.83 -27.05 0.66
C ALA A 159 3.62 -27.88 1.94
N THR A 160 4.50 -27.72 2.92
CA THR A 160 4.49 -28.50 4.15
C THR A 160 4.10 -27.70 5.39
N LYS A 161 4.25 -26.37 5.34
CA LYS A 161 3.96 -25.49 6.48
C LYS A 161 3.70 -24.05 6.01
N LYS A 162 2.94 -23.33 6.84
CA LYS A 162 2.88 -21.87 6.83
C LYS A 162 4.01 -21.32 7.69
N GLU A 163 4.69 -20.28 7.22
CA GLU A 163 5.73 -19.57 7.97
C GLU A 163 5.39 -18.09 8.10
N VAL A 164 5.48 -17.54 9.32
CA VAL A 164 5.38 -16.09 9.57
C VAL A 164 6.79 -15.52 9.50
N ILE A 165 7.24 -15.19 8.30
CA ILE A 165 8.65 -14.92 8.02
C ILE A 165 9.15 -13.62 8.65
N SER A 166 8.25 -12.71 9.02
CA SER A 166 8.58 -11.44 9.69
C SER A 166 8.28 -11.43 11.18
N ARG A 167 8.05 -12.59 11.81
CA ARG A 167 7.82 -12.70 13.26
C ARG A 167 9.10 -12.35 14.03
N GLY A 168 8.99 -11.48 15.03
CA GLY A 168 10.05 -11.19 15.99
C GLY A 168 9.63 -11.50 17.44
N ASP A 169 10.51 -11.18 18.38
CA ASP A 169 10.22 -11.25 19.83
C ASP A 169 9.40 -10.04 20.32
N ASP A 170 9.19 -9.04 19.44
CA ASP A 170 8.44 -7.83 19.68
C ASP A 170 6.94 -7.97 19.38
N TYR A 171 6.56 -8.48 18.20
CA TYR A 171 5.15 -8.71 17.85
C TYR A 171 4.92 -9.66 16.66
#